data_AF-A0A968LVT4-F1
#
_entry.id   AF-A0A968LVT4-F1
#
_cell.length_a   1.000
_cell.length_b   1.000
_cell.length_c   1.000
_cell.angle_alpha   90.00
_cell.angle_beta   90.00
_cell.angle_gamma   90.00
#
_symmetry.space_group_name_H-M   'P 1'
#
loop_
_entity.id
_entity.type
_entity.pdbx_description
1 polymer ?
#
loop_
_entity_poly.entity_id
_entity_poly.type
_entity_poly.pdbx_seq_one_letter_code
_entity_poly.pdbx_strand_id
1 'polypeptide(L)'
;MIQLSTFVHAKTVRWNYRRYHKRTGSPNYYGVFGRYMNTATLDRDRFVQNNITTQLNYLATHLEQMRSLILINADLEVINLMRESRYYIEWIVPQLVGINVEVSAELVDFGRVLTRWLYDWEKLRANINSRCEVAQIAAGFCDRIREISSMA
;
A
#
# COMPACT_ATOMS: atom_id res chain seq x y z
N MET A 1 22.98 -11.48 14.71
CA MET A 1 22.58 -12.58 13.80
C MET A 1 21.19 -13.01 14.22
N ILE A 2 20.16 -12.51 13.55
CA ILE A 2 18.76 -12.86 13.86
C ILE A 2 18.12 -13.27 12.53
N GLN A 3 17.74 -14.55 12.46
CA GLN A 3 17.00 -15.14 11.36
C GLN A 3 15.57 -14.60 11.36
N LEU A 4 15.07 -14.20 10.19
CA LEU A 4 13.64 -14.12 9.92
C LEU A 4 13.36 -14.99 8.70
N SER A 5 13.05 -16.25 8.97
CA SER A 5 12.48 -17.17 8.00
C SER A 5 10.97 -17.28 8.24
N THR A 6 10.27 -17.51 7.13
CA THR A 6 8.88 -17.99 6.99
C THR A 6 7.75 -16.97 7.09
N PHE A 7 7.24 -16.55 5.93
CA PHE A 7 5.82 -16.83 5.61
C PHE A 7 5.60 -16.85 4.08
N VAL A 8 5.72 -18.03 3.47
CA VAL A 8 5.12 -18.33 2.17
C VAL A 8 4.04 -19.37 2.41
N HIS A 9 2.78 -18.98 2.19
CA HIS A 9 1.73 -19.94 1.90
C HIS A 9 0.74 -19.33 0.90
N ALA A 10 0.92 -19.70 -0.36
CA ALA A 10 0.06 -19.34 -1.47
C ALA A 10 -1.34 -19.98 -1.31
N LYS A 11 -2.38 -19.16 -1.46
CA LYS A 11 -3.69 -19.61 -1.94
C LYS A 11 -4.18 -18.63 -3.00
N THR A 12 -4.56 -19.18 -4.13
CA THR A 12 -5.05 -18.52 -5.34
C THR A 12 -6.20 -17.56 -5.01
N VAL A 13 -6.03 -16.26 -5.24
CA VAL A 13 -7.11 -15.27 -5.11
C VAL A 13 -7.41 -14.67 -6.48
N ARG A 14 -8.51 -15.16 -7.08
CA ARG A 14 -9.13 -14.54 -8.26
C ARG A 14 -10.03 -13.41 -7.77
N TRP A 15 -9.58 -12.16 -7.92
CA TRP A 15 -10.38 -10.99 -7.52
C TRP A 15 -11.45 -10.68 -8.56
N ASN A 16 -12.71 -10.64 -8.13
CA ASN A 16 -13.85 -10.24 -8.94
C ASN A 16 -14.59 -9.11 -8.20
N TYR A 17 -14.14 -7.86 -8.41
CA TYR A 17 -14.65 -6.65 -7.73
C TYR A 17 -15.92 -6.08 -8.39
N ARG A 18 -16.91 -6.92 -8.70
CA ARG A 18 -18.18 -6.45 -9.29
C ARG A 18 -19.39 -6.90 -8.47
N ARG A 19 -19.47 -6.48 -7.19
CA ARG A 19 -20.73 -6.30 -6.42
C ARG A 19 -20.40 -5.87 -4.98
N TYR A 20 -20.49 -4.58 -4.70
CA TYR A 20 -20.82 -4.08 -3.36
C TYR A 20 -21.92 -3.03 -3.49
N HIS A 21 -23.14 -3.49 -3.73
CA HIS A 21 -24.33 -2.69 -3.51
C HIS A 21 -25.40 -3.54 -2.83
N LYS A 22 -25.83 -3.03 -1.66
CA LYS A 22 -27.10 -3.20 -0.95
C LYS A 22 -27.16 -4.13 0.29
N ARG A 23 -27.49 -3.44 1.40
CA ARG A 23 -28.29 -3.79 2.59
C ARG A 23 -27.59 -4.57 3.70
N THR A 24 -27.33 -3.91 4.83
CA THR A 24 -28.23 -3.77 6.01
C THR A 24 -27.77 -2.60 6.89
N GLY A 25 -28.71 -1.91 7.55
CA GLY A 25 -28.54 -0.55 8.07
C GLY A 25 -27.70 -0.37 9.34
N SER A 26 -26.97 0.74 9.38
CA SER A 26 -26.59 1.48 10.58
C SER A 26 -26.30 2.94 10.17
N PRO A 27 -26.71 3.97 10.94
CA PRO A 27 -26.68 5.35 10.50
C PRO A 27 -25.26 5.95 10.58
N ASN A 28 -24.85 6.62 9.51
CA ASN A 28 -23.86 7.71 9.50
C ASN A 28 -22.36 7.42 9.75
N TYR A 29 -21.79 6.44 9.05
CA TYR A 29 -20.32 6.40 8.80
C TYR A 29 -19.94 6.44 7.31
N TYR A 30 -20.87 6.71 6.41
CA TYR A 30 -20.61 6.76 4.96
C TYR A 30 -20.53 8.19 4.37
N GLY A 31 -20.58 9.23 5.21
CA GLY A 31 -20.49 10.63 4.76
C GLY A 31 -19.06 11.12 4.49
N VAL A 32 -18.03 10.39 4.94
CA VAL A 32 -16.63 10.88 4.92
C VAL A 32 -15.74 10.11 3.93
N PHE A 33 -16.10 8.87 3.58
CA PHE A 33 -15.30 8.04 2.65
C PHE A 33 -15.41 8.46 1.18
N GLY A 34 -16.47 9.20 0.80
CA GLY A 34 -16.68 9.66 -0.58
C GLY A 34 -16.40 11.15 -0.81
N ARG A 35 -15.93 11.90 0.20
CA ARG A 35 -15.87 13.37 0.14
C ARG A 35 -14.55 13.99 0.61
N TYR A 36 -13.46 13.22 0.53
CA TYR A 36 -12.07 13.68 0.55
C TYR A 36 -11.26 12.96 -0.52
N MET A 37 -11.81 12.90 -1.73
CA MET A 37 -11.07 12.59 -2.94
C MET A 37 -10.79 13.91 -3.63
N ASN A 38 -9.61 14.48 -3.44
CA ASN A 38 -9.02 15.29 -4.51
C ASN A 38 -8.36 14.30 -5.47
N THR A 39 -9.18 13.62 -6.28
CA THR A 39 -8.78 12.68 -7.34
C THR A 39 -8.05 13.36 -8.51
N ALA A 40 -7.60 14.60 -8.35
CA ALA A 40 -7.03 15.38 -9.44
C ALA A 40 -5.58 15.01 -9.81
N THR A 41 -4.89 14.13 -9.07
CA THR A 41 -3.44 13.93 -9.23
C THR A 41 -2.98 12.52 -9.64
N LEU A 42 -3.80 11.47 -9.49
CA LEU A 42 -3.41 10.12 -9.91
C LEU A 42 -3.85 9.84 -11.35
N ASP A 43 -2.92 10.03 -12.28
CA ASP A 43 -3.10 9.66 -13.68
C ASP A 43 -2.65 8.20 -13.89
N ARG A 44 -3.63 7.28 -13.81
CA ARG A 44 -3.39 5.86 -14.03
C ARG A 44 -2.78 5.60 -15.39
N ASP A 45 -3.33 6.21 -16.44
CA ASP A 45 -2.97 5.93 -17.82
C ASP A 45 -1.50 6.31 -18.09
N ARG A 46 -1.07 7.45 -17.55
CA ARG A 46 0.33 7.85 -17.56
C ARG A 46 1.20 6.94 -16.68
N PHE A 47 0.71 6.52 -15.51
CA PHE A 47 1.48 5.67 -14.61
C PHE A 47 1.78 4.29 -15.24
N VAL A 48 0.78 3.64 -15.85
CA VAL A 48 0.94 2.30 -16.43
C VAL A 48 1.79 2.28 -17.70
N GLN A 49 2.01 3.43 -18.35
CA GLN A 49 2.92 3.56 -19.48
C GLN A 49 4.40 3.52 -19.07
N ASN A 50 4.72 3.79 -17.80
CA ASN A 50 6.08 3.67 -17.31
C ASN A 50 6.52 2.20 -17.29
N ASN A 51 7.82 1.95 -17.43
CA ASN A 51 8.35 0.61 -17.19
C ASN A 51 8.21 0.20 -15.71
N ILE A 52 8.32 -1.10 -15.45
CA ILE A 52 8.10 -1.67 -14.11
C ILE A 52 9.05 -1.09 -13.05
N THR A 53 10.31 -0.88 -13.41
CA THR A 53 11.36 -0.27 -12.56
C THR A 53 10.95 1.13 -12.09
N THR A 54 10.49 1.97 -13.02
CA THR A 54 10.00 3.33 -12.71
C THR A 54 8.75 3.29 -11.83
N GLN A 55 7.80 2.38 -12.09
CA GLN A 55 6.61 2.23 -11.25
C GLN A 55 6.96 1.80 -9.81
N LEU A 56 7.88 0.84 -9.66
CA LEU A 56 8.38 0.39 -8.36
C LEU A 56 9.12 1.50 -7.61
N ASN A 57 9.91 2.32 -8.32
CA ASN A 57 10.59 3.46 -7.72
C ASN A 57 9.62 4.55 -7.21
N TYR A 58 8.51 4.79 -7.91
CA TYR A 58 7.45 5.66 -7.39
C TYR A 58 6.85 5.11 -6.09
N LEU A 59 6.55 3.81 -6.04
CA LEU A 59 6.06 3.17 -4.83
C LEU A 59 7.08 3.28 -3.69
N ALA A 60 8.37 2.98 -3.92
CA ALA A 60 9.41 3.12 -2.90
C ALA A 60 9.52 4.57 -2.38
N THR A 61 9.39 5.55 -3.25
CA THR A 61 9.41 6.97 -2.88
C THR A 61 8.25 7.32 -1.94
N HIS A 62 7.04 6.81 -2.21
CA HIS A 62 5.89 7.00 -1.31
C HIS A 62 6.15 6.42 0.08
N LEU A 63 6.78 5.24 0.16
CA LEU A 63 7.05 4.58 1.43
C LEU A 63 8.11 5.33 2.26
N GLU A 64 9.12 5.89 1.59
CA GLU A 64 10.12 6.73 2.24
C GLU A 64 9.51 8.03 2.78
N GLN A 65 8.61 8.65 2.01
CA GLN A 65 7.84 9.81 2.46
C GLN A 65 6.95 9.44 3.65
N MET A 66 6.20 8.34 3.56
CA MET A 66 5.38 7.83 4.67
C MET A 66 6.21 7.68 5.94
N ARG A 67 7.37 7.01 5.87
CA ARG A 67 8.26 6.83 7.02
C ARG A 67 8.60 8.15 7.68
N SER A 68 8.96 9.16 6.88
CA SER A 68 9.37 10.48 7.36
C SER A 68 8.19 11.23 8.00
N LEU A 69 7.02 11.18 7.35
CA LEU A 69 5.81 11.88 7.76
C LEU A 69 5.16 11.26 9.02
N ILE A 70 5.25 9.92 9.16
CA ILE A 70 4.80 9.20 10.36
C ILE A 70 5.53 9.69 11.60
N LEU A 71 6.82 10.05 11.50
CA LEU A 71 7.60 10.48 12.65
C LEU A 71 7.31 11.93 13.07
N ILE A 72 6.82 12.77 12.16
CA ILE A 72 6.52 14.19 12.42
C ILE A 72 5.03 14.49 12.66
N ASN A 73 4.17 13.48 12.74
CA ASN A 73 2.71 13.60 12.96
C ASN A 73 1.92 14.21 11.79
N ALA A 74 2.39 14.06 10.55
CA ALA A 74 1.68 14.52 9.36
C ALA A 74 0.62 13.47 8.91
N ASP A 75 -0.39 13.26 9.75
CA ASP A 75 -1.31 12.11 9.63
C ASP A 75 -2.12 12.11 8.32
N LEU A 76 -2.56 13.29 7.84
CA LEU A 76 -3.35 13.39 6.63
C LEU A 76 -2.54 12.97 5.39
N GLU A 77 -1.30 13.44 5.30
CA GLU A 77 -0.38 13.12 4.22
C GLU A 77 -0.02 11.63 4.25
N VAL A 78 0.21 11.06 5.43
CA VAL A 78 0.45 9.62 5.60
C VAL A 78 -0.73 8.79 5.09
N ILE A 79 -1.96 9.15 5.48
CA ILE A 79 -3.18 8.47 5.00
C ILE A 79 -3.29 8.55 3.48
N ASN A 80 -3.02 9.71 2.89
CA ASN A 80 -3.07 9.89 1.44
C ASN A 80 -2.02 9.01 0.75
N LEU A 81 -0.77 9.02 1.20
CA LEU A 81 0.27 8.15 0.65
C LEU A 81 -0.06 6.66 0.77
N MET A 82 -0.65 6.22 1.89
CA MET A 82 -1.11 4.84 2.04
C MET A 82 -2.21 4.47 1.04
N ARG A 83 -3.15 5.40 0.77
CA ARG A 83 -4.21 5.20 -0.24
C ARG A 83 -3.62 5.13 -1.65
N GLU A 84 -2.76 6.07 -2.00
CA GLU A 84 -2.12 6.13 -3.31
C GLU A 84 -1.23 4.91 -3.58
N SER A 85 -0.45 4.48 -2.58
CA SER A 85 0.39 3.29 -2.67
C SER A 85 -0.41 2.02 -2.98
N ARG A 86 -1.64 1.90 -2.48
CA ARG A 86 -2.53 0.77 -2.81
C ARG A 86 -2.94 0.75 -4.29
N TYR A 87 -3.19 1.92 -4.88
CA TYR A 87 -3.49 2.02 -6.31
C TYR A 87 -2.28 1.66 -7.16
N TYR A 88 -1.08 2.13 -6.80
CA TYR A 88 0.14 1.75 -7.50
C TYR A 88 0.38 0.25 -7.45
N ILE A 89 0.21 -0.38 -6.29
CA ILE A 89 0.31 -1.85 -6.16
C ILE A 89 -0.69 -2.55 -7.09
N GLU A 90 -1.95 -2.09 -7.13
CA GLU A 90 -2.97 -2.65 -8.01
C GLU A 90 -2.59 -2.56 -9.50
N TRP A 91 -1.84 -1.53 -9.89
CA TRP A 91 -1.44 -1.31 -11.28
C TRP A 91 -0.11 -1.99 -11.66
N ILE A 92 0.79 -2.17 -10.69
CA ILE A 92 2.08 -2.85 -10.84
C ILE A 92 1.89 -4.37 -10.94
N VAL A 93 1.09 -4.95 -10.04
CA VAL A 93 0.97 -6.41 -9.87
C VAL A 93 0.60 -7.17 -11.17
N PRO A 94 -0.34 -6.71 -12.01
CA PRO A 94 -0.68 -7.41 -13.25
C PRO A 94 0.47 -7.48 -14.27
N GLN A 95 1.40 -6.53 -14.23
CA GLN A 95 2.59 -6.56 -15.09
C GLN A 95 3.66 -7.46 -14.47
N LEU A 96 3.87 -7.33 -13.16
CA LEU A 96 4.89 -8.07 -12.44
C LEU A 96 4.61 -9.58 -12.38
N VAL A 97 3.34 -10.01 -12.37
CA VAL A 97 2.99 -11.44 -12.30
C VAL A 97 3.45 -12.21 -13.54
N GLY A 98 3.59 -11.53 -14.68
CA GLY A 98 4.16 -12.12 -15.89
C GLY A 98 5.68 -12.30 -15.83
N ILE A 99 6.36 -11.61 -14.91
CA ILE A 99 7.82 -11.61 -14.75
C ILE A 99 8.21 -12.49 -13.55
N ASN A 100 7.58 -12.27 -12.40
CA ASN A 100 7.87 -12.95 -11.14
C ASN A 100 6.62 -12.99 -10.26
N VAL A 101 6.06 -14.19 -10.07
CA VAL A 101 4.81 -14.40 -9.33
C VAL A 101 5.01 -14.25 -7.81
N GLU A 102 6.18 -14.63 -7.30
CA GLU A 102 6.53 -14.54 -5.89
C GLU A 102 6.59 -13.09 -5.45
N VAL A 103 7.31 -12.26 -6.20
CA VAL A 103 7.42 -10.81 -5.95
C VAL A 103 6.04 -10.14 -6.06
N SER A 104 5.22 -10.58 -7.00
CA SER A 104 3.85 -10.07 -7.15
C SER A 104 2.99 -10.39 -5.92
N ALA A 105 3.15 -11.58 -5.35
CA ALA A 105 2.47 -11.96 -4.11
C ALA A 105 2.95 -11.10 -2.92
N GLU A 106 4.25 -10.82 -2.81
CA GLU A 106 4.81 -9.92 -1.79
C GLU A 106 4.17 -8.52 -1.85
N LEU A 107 4.03 -7.94 -3.04
CA LEU A 107 3.36 -6.64 -3.21
C LEU A 107 1.87 -6.68 -2.83
N VAL A 108 1.17 -7.78 -3.13
CA VAL A 108 -0.22 -7.96 -2.72
C VAL A 108 -0.34 -8.03 -1.20
N ASP A 109 0.58 -8.74 -0.53
CA ASP A 109 0.63 -8.79 0.93
C ASP A 109 0.90 -7.43 1.53
N PHE A 110 1.78 -6.64 0.92
CA PHE A 110 1.99 -5.26 1.33
C PHE A 110 0.73 -4.40 1.18
N GLY A 111 -0.01 -4.55 0.07
CA GLY A 111 -1.32 -3.89 -0.12
C GLY A 111 -2.33 -4.23 1.00
N ARG A 112 -2.28 -5.44 1.55
CA ARG A 112 -3.10 -5.84 2.71
C ARG A 112 -2.65 -5.15 3.99
N VAL A 113 -1.34 -5.03 4.22
CA VAL A 113 -0.77 -4.29 5.36
C VAL A 113 -1.23 -2.83 5.33
N LEU A 114 -1.10 -2.15 4.19
CA LEU A 114 -1.58 -0.78 4.01
C LEU A 114 -3.08 -0.64 4.31
N THR A 115 -3.88 -1.61 3.87
CA THR A 115 -5.33 -1.62 4.13
C THR A 115 -5.64 -1.74 5.62
N ARG A 116 -4.90 -2.58 6.35
CA ARG A 116 -5.04 -2.72 7.81
C ARG A 116 -4.62 -1.44 8.54
N TRP A 117 -3.50 -0.83 8.13
CA TRP A 117 -3.05 0.44 8.70
C TRP A 117 -4.06 1.55 8.50
N LEU A 118 -4.64 1.68 7.30
CA LEU A 118 -5.70 2.65 7.03
C LEU A 118 -6.94 2.44 7.91
N TYR A 119 -7.31 1.20 8.18
CA TYR A 119 -8.46 0.86 9.02
C TYR A 119 -8.22 1.18 10.50
N ASP A 120 -7.05 0.82 11.02
CA ASP A 120 -6.70 1.01 12.44
C ASP A 120 -5.89 2.30 12.71
N TRP A 121 -5.81 3.23 11.74
CA TRP A 121 -4.90 4.36 11.81
C TRP A 121 -5.08 5.22 13.07
N GLU A 122 -6.32 5.51 13.48
CA GLU A 122 -6.59 6.28 14.70
C GLU A 122 -6.01 5.63 15.96
N LYS A 123 -5.98 4.29 16.02
CA LYS A 123 -5.37 3.56 17.13
C LYS A 123 -3.85 3.58 17.03
N LEU A 124 -3.33 3.36 15.83
CA LEU A 124 -1.88 3.33 15.57
C LEU A 124 -1.25 4.68 15.86
N ARG A 125 -1.87 5.78 15.42
CA ARG A 125 -1.30 7.13 15.55
C ARG A 125 -1.25 7.64 16.99
N ALA A 126 -2.14 7.14 17.85
CA ALA A 126 -2.23 7.52 19.25
C ALA A 126 -1.07 6.96 20.12
N ASN A 127 -0.36 5.94 19.63
CA ASN A 127 0.74 5.30 20.35
C ASN A 127 2.07 5.49 19.60
N ILE A 128 3.05 6.10 20.26
CA ILE A 128 4.36 6.36 19.67
C ILE A 128 5.10 5.07 19.27
N ASN A 129 4.98 4.00 20.05
CA ASN A 129 5.61 2.72 19.72
C ASN A 129 4.98 2.11 18.46
N SER A 130 3.65 2.16 18.35
CA SER A 130 2.94 1.68 17.16
C SER A 130 3.32 2.48 15.91
N ARG A 131 3.54 3.79 16.03
CA ARG A 131 4.02 4.61 14.90
C ARG A 131 5.45 4.29 14.50
N CYS A 132 6.34 4.11 15.47
CA CYS A 132 7.70 3.68 15.21
C CYS A 132 7.72 2.33 14.49
N GLU A 133 6.86 1.38 14.90
CA GLU A 133 6.71 0.09 14.25
C GLU A 133 6.20 0.23 12.81
N VAL A 134 5.16 1.02 12.56
CA VAL A 134 4.67 1.29 11.19
C VAL A 134 5.77 1.91 10.32
N ALA A 135 6.53 2.88 10.86
CA ALA A 135 7.64 3.51 10.14
C ALA A 135 8.77 2.52 9.82
N GLN A 136 9.09 1.60 10.73
CA GLN A 136 10.07 0.53 10.51
C GLN A 136 9.61 -0.46 9.45
N ILE A 137 8.35 -0.90 9.50
CA ILE A 137 7.79 -1.81 8.50
C ILE A 137 7.76 -1.13 7.12
N ALA A 138 7.37 0.16 7.05
CA ALA A 138 7.40 0.92 5.81
C ALA A 138 8.82 1.06 5.25
N ALA A 139 9.84 1.22 6.11
CA ALA A 139 11.24 1.22 5.70
C ALA A 139 11.66 -0.13 5.09
N GLY A 140 11.31 -1.25 5.76
CA GLY A 140 11.63 -2.59 5.25
C GLY A 140 11.00 -2.87 3.89
N PHE A 141 9.74 -2.48 3.68
CA PHE A 141 9.12 -2.59 2.35
C PHE A 141 9.76 -1.67 1.32
N CYS A 142 10.19 -0.46 1.70
CA CYS A 142 10.90 0.45 0.80
C CYS A 142 12.21 -0.18 0.29
N ASP A 143 13.01 -0.72 1.20
CA ASP A 143 14.27 -1.38 0.86
C ASP A 143 14.03 -2.60 -0.03
N ARG A 144 13.01 -3.41 0.30
CA ARG A 144 12.62 -4.56 -0.53
C ARG A 144 12.16 -4.16 -1.93
N ILE A 145 11.35 -3.11 -2.06
CA ILE A 145 10.86 -2.63 -3.37
C ILE A 145 12.02 -2.09 -4.21
N ARG A 146 13.01 -1.43 -3.60
CA ARG A 146 14.23 -0.99 -4.29
C ARG A 146 15.07 -2.15 -4.80
N GLU A 147 15.19 -3.22 -4.01
CA GLU A 147 15.84 -4.45 -4.44
C GLU A 147 15.12 -5.06 -5.66
N ILE A 148 13.80 -5.22 -5.58
CA ILE A 148 12.97 -5.72 -6.69
C ILE A 148 13.15 -4.85 -7.94
N SER A 149 13.11 -3.52 -7.78
CA SER A 149 13.29 -2.56 -8.86
C SER A 149 14.63 -2.72 -9.57
N SER A 150 15.71 -3.01 -8.84
CA SER A 150 17.04 -3.23 -9.42
C SER A 150 17.18 -4.53 -10.22
N MET A 151 16.25 -5.48 -10.04
CA MET A 151 16.25 -6.79 -10.68
C MET A 151 15.32 -6.87 -11.90
N ALA A 152 14.47 -5.87 -12.09
CA ALA A 152 13.42 -5.83 -13.11
C ALA A 152 13.84 -5.02 -14.34
#